data_AF-A0A1V5BM63-F1
#
_entry.id   AF-A0A1V5BM63-F1
#
_cell.length_a   1.000
_cell.length_b   1.000
_cell.length_c   1.000
_cell.angle_alpha   90.00
_cell.angle_beta   90.00
_cell.angle_gamma   90.00
#
_symmetry.space_group_name_H-M   'P 1'
#
loop_
_entity.id
_entity.type
_entity.pdbx_description
1 polymer ?
#
loop_
_entity_poly.entity_id
_entity_poly.type
_entity_poly.pdbx_seq_one_letter_code
_entity_poly.pdbx_strand_id
1 'polypeptide(L)'
;MKFIVDALNYIFAAFGSIFNTILLILPDSPFNYVSNIDNQWLKAINWMFPVSEAVAHLEMFCAVVAMYYTVRTVLKWIKAVGS
;
A
#
# COMPACT_ATOMS: atom_id res chain seq x y z
N MET A 1 28.33 16.97 23.67
CA MET A 1 27.07 17.31 22.97
C MET A 1 26.93 16.67 21.59
N LYS A 2 27.98 16.64 20.73
CA LYS A 2 27.90 16.01 19.39
C LYS A 2 27.42 14.56 19.38
N PHE A 3 27.94 13.72 20.29
CA PHE A 3 27.58 12.29 20.37
C PHE A 3 26.06 12.02 20.45
N ILE A 4 25.32 12.80 21.24
CA ILE A 4 23.87 12.62 21.41
C ILE A 4 23.14 13.00 20.12
N VAL A 5 23.56 14.08 19.46
CA VAL A 5 22.97 14.54 18.20
C VAL A 5 23.25 13.56 17.07
N ASP A 6 24.48 13.04 16.99
CA ASP A 6 24.87 12.06 15.97
C ASP A 6 24.11 10.73 16.16
N ALA A 7 23.93 10.29 17.40
CA ALA A 7 23.13 9.10 17.73
C ALA A 7 21.65 9.28 17.32
N LEU A 8 21.05 10.45 17.60
CA LEU A 8 19.67 10.74 17.19
C LEU A 8 19.52 10.79 15.66
N ASN A 9 20.44 11.44 14.96
CA ASN A 9 20.42 11.52 13.50
C ASN A 9 20.55 10.14 12.85
N TYR A 10 21.38 9.26 13.40
CA TYR A 10 21.49 7.88 12.94
C TYR A 10 20.17 7.12 13.09
N ILE A 11 19.49 7.28 14.23
CA ILE A 11 18.19 6.65 14.47
C ILE A 11 17.16 7.17 13.45
N PHE A 12 17.05 8.49 13.26
CA PHE A 12 16.13 9.06 12.28
C PHE A 12 16.43 8.61 10.84
N ALA A 13 17.70 8.53 10.46
CA ALA A 13 18.10 8.03 9.15
C ALA A 13 17.73 6.56 8.97
N ALA A 14 17.92 5.72 10.00
CA ALA A 14 17.54 4.31 9.97
C ALA A 14 16.02 4.14 9.82
N PHE A 15 15.22 4.88 10.60
CA PHE A 15 13.76 4.88 10.45
C PHE A 15 13.33 5.37 9.07
N GLY A 16 13.89 6.50 8.59
CA GLY A 16 13.58 7.06 7.29
C GLY A 16 13.86 6.08 6.15
N SER A 17 14.97 5.34 6.21
CA SER A 17 15.33 4.32 5.23
C SER A 17 14.32 3.16 5.19
N ILE A 18 13.92 2.66 6.36
CA ILE A 18 12.94 1.57 6.48
C ILE A 18 11.58 2.01 5.93
N PHE A 19 11.10 3.19 6.35
CA PHE A 19 9.83 3.72 5.86
C PHE A 19 9.84 3.96 4.36
N ASN A 20 10.91 4.56 3.82
CA ASN A 20 11.02 4.80 2.38
C ASN A 20 10.98 3.49 1.59
N THR A 21 11.64 2.44 2.09
CA THR A 21 11.60 1.11 1.46
C THR A 21 10.19 0.52 1.45
N ILE A 22 9.45 0.65 2.56
CA ILE A 22 8.05 0.18 2.65
C ILE A 22 7.15 0.98 1.70
N LEU A 23 7.31 2.31 1.65
CA LEU A 23 6.50 3.19 0.82
C LEU A 23 6.75 2.98 -0.68
N LEU A 24 7.98 2.68 -1.10
CA LEU A 24 8.31 2.37 -2.50
C LEU A 24 7.67 1.07 -2.99
N ILE A 25 7.31 0.16 -2.08
CA ILE A 25 6.63 -1.09 -2.41
C ILE A 25 5.12 -0.88 -2.50
N LEU A 26 4.60 0.17 -1.86
CA LEU A 26 3.18 0.51 -1.87
C LEU A 26 2.79 1.16 -3.21
N PRO A 27 1.64 0.80 -3.84
CA PRO A 27 1.12 1.57 -4.96
C PRO A 27 0.68 2.97 -4.47
N ASP A 28 0.71 3.96 -5.38
CA ASP A 28 0.32 5.35 -5.08
C ASP A 28 -1.09 5.46 -4.45
N SER A 29 -2.02 4.62 -4.91
CA SER A 29 -3.34 4.47 -4.31
C SER A 29 -3.92 3.10 -4.60
N PRO A 30 -4.53 2.41 -3.61
CA PRO A 30 -5.30 1.20 -3.85
C PRO A 30 -6.69 1.47 -4.44
N PHE A 31 -7.18 2.73 -4.46
CA PHE A 31 -8.57 3.07 -4.85
C PHE A 31 -8.64 3.87 -6.16
N ASN A 32 -8.34 3.22 -7.28
CA ASN A 32 -8.26 3.89 -8.58
C ASN A 32 -9.60 3.95 -9.32
N TYR A 33 -10.49 2.98 -9.11
CA TYR A 33 -11.79 2.94 -9.80
C TYR A 33 -12.85 3.69 -9.01
N VAL A 34 -12.95 3.50 -7.70
CA VAL A 34 -14.01 4.15 -6.90
C VAL A 34 -13.89 5.67 -6.88
N SER A 35 -12.67 6.21 -6.95
CA SER A 35 -12.41 7.65 -6.95
C SER A 35 -12.87 8.38 -8.22
N ASN A 36 -13.07 7.66 -9.33
CA ASN A 36 -13.34 8.24 -10.65
C ASN A 36 -14.77 8.02 -11.16
N ILE A 37 -15.63 7.34 -10.39
CA ILE A 37 -16.98 7.02 -10.84
C ILE A 37 -17.98 8.04 -10.30
N ASP A 38 -18.27 9.08 -11.09
CA ASP A 38 -19.44 9.94 -10.88
C ASP A 38 -20.58 9.55 -11.82
N ASN A 39 -21.53 8.78 -11.29
CA ASN A 39 -22.70 8.32 -12.03
C ASN A 39 -23.97 8.38 -11.16
N GLN A 40 -25.01 9.05 -11.66
CA GLN A 40 -26.29 9.22 -10.97
C GLN A 40 -27.00 7.90 -10.65
N TRP A 41 -26.89 6.90 -11.53
CA TRP A 41 -27.47 5.58 -11.29
C TRP A 41 -26.76 4.84 -10.15
N LEU A 42 -25.43 4.99 -10.06
CA LEU A 42 -24.64 4.44 -8.96
C LEU A 42 -24.94 5.12 -7.64
N LYS A 43 -25.18 6.44 -7.64
CA LYS A 43 -25.67 7.17 -6.45
C LYS A 43 -27.02 6.64 -5.97
N ALA A 44 -27.94 6.39 -6.89
CA ALA A 44 -29.26 5.82 -6.56
C ALA A 44 -29.15 4.39 -6.00
N ILE A 45 -28.29 3.54 -6.57
CA ILE A 45 -28.04 2.18 -6.07
C ILE A 45 -27.34 2.22 -4.71
N ASN A 46 -26.35 3.09 -4.52
CA ASN A 46 -25.59 3.25 -3.28
C ASN A 46 -26.48 3.60 -2.08
N TRP A 47 -27.60 4.31 -2.30
CA TRP A 47 -28.56 4.60 -1.24
C TRP A 47 -29.21 3.35 -0.66
N MET A 48 -29.43 2.31 -1.48
CA MET A 48 -30.04 1.05 -1.05
C MET A 48 -28.99 0.02 -0.62
N PHE A 49 -27.87 -0.07 -1.34
CA PHE A 49 -26.77 -0.99 -1.06
C PHE A 49 -25.44 -0.32 -1.40
N PRO A 50 -24.46 -0.24 -0.47
CA PRO A 50 -23.23 0.53 -0.66
C PRO A 50 -22.26 -0.19 -1.61
N VAL A 51 -22.55 -0.17 -2.91
CA VAL A 51 -21.75 -0.81 -3.96
C VAL A 51 -20.36 -0.17 -4.05
N SER A 52 -20.27 1.15 -3.97
CA SER A 52 -18.97 1.85 -4.01
C SER A 52 -18.03 1.39 -2.89
N GLU A 53 -18.55 1.18 -1.68
CA GLU A 53 -17.76 0.70 -0.54
C GLU A 53 -17.35 -0.77 -0.71
N ALA A 54 -18.24 -1.61 -1.27
CA ALA A 54 -17.93 -3.00 -1.56
C ALA A 54 -16.82 -3.11 -2.62
N VAL A 55 -16.86 -2.27 -3.66
CA VAL A 55 -15.81 -2.19 -4.67
C VAL A 55 -14.51 -1.67 -4.05
N ALA A 56 -14.56 -0.65 -3.19
CA ALA A 56 -13.37 -0.14 -2.50
C ALA A 56 -12.69 -1.23 -1.66
N HIS A 57 -13.46 -2.05 -0.95
CA HIS A 57 -12.91 -3.19 -0.21
C HIS A 57 -12.27 -4.24 -1.12
N LEU A 58 -12.90 -4.55 -2.26
CA LEU A 58 -12.33 -5.46 -3.26
C LEU A 58 -11.04 -4.92 -3.86
N GLU A 59 -10.99 -3.63 -4.18
CA GLU A 59 -9.78 -2.97 -4.68
C GLU A 59 -8.63 -3.05 -3.67
N MET A 60 -8.91 -2.72 -2.40
CA MET A 60 -7.93 -2.85 -1.33
C MET A 60 -7.43 -4.29 -1.20
N PHE A 61 -8.33 -5.26 -1.20
CA PHE A 61 -7.98 -6.67 -1.11
C PHE A 61 -7.08 -7.10 -2.27
N CYS A 62 -7.47 -6.78 -3.50
CA CYS A 62 -6.68 -7.09 -4.70
C CYS A 62 -5.31 -6.41 -4.64
N ALA A 63 -5.22 -5.14 -4.23
CA ALA A 63 -3.96 -4.42 -4.11
C ALA A 63 -3.01 -5.08 -3.10
N VAL A 64 -3.52 -5.44 -1.91
CA VAL A 64 -2.72 -6.12 -0.87
C VAL A 64 -2.27 -7.50 -1.32
N VAL A 65 -3.17 -8.30 -1.91
CA VAL A 65 -2.83 -9.64 -2.42
C VAL A 65 -1.79 -9.56 -3.54
N ALA A 66 -1.97 -8.65 -4.50
CA ALA A 66 -1.03 -8.44 -5.59
C ALA A 66 0.35 -8.01 -5.07
N MET A 67 0.40 -7.12 -4.08
CA MET A 67 1.64 -6.71 -3.42
C MET A 67 2.32 -7.88 -2.70
N TYR A 68 1.58 -8.66 -1.92
CA TYR A 68 2.11 -9.83 -1.22
C TYR A 68 2.79 -10.80 -2.20
N TYR A 69 2.11 -11.15 -3.31
CA TYR A 69 2.66 -12.06 -4.30
C TYR A 69 3.81 -11.46 -5.10
N THR A 70 3.80 -10.15 -5.37
CA THR A 70 4.91 -9.44 -6.01
C THR A 70 6.16 -9.53 -5.14
N VAL A 71 6.07 -9.09 -3.88
CA VAL A 71 7.19 -9.15 -2.93
C VAL A 71 7.67 -10.59 -2.76
N ARG A 72 6.75 -11.54 -2.56
CA ARG A 72 7.10 -12.96 -2.45
C ARG A 72 7.84 -13.47 -3.67
N THR A 73 7.43 -13.11 -4.88
CA THR A 73 8.08 -13.55 -6.13
C THR A 73 9.48 -12.96 -6.25
N VAL A 74 9.65 -11.67 -5.97
CA VAL A 74 10.97 -11.01 -5.95
C VAL A 74 11.89 -11.66 -4.92
N LEU A 75 11.39 -11.95 -3.71
CA LEU A 75 12.14 -12.64 -2.66
C LEU A 75 12.60 -14.05 -3.08
N LYS A 76 11.78 -14.77 -3.87
CA LYS A 76 12.19 -16.05 -4.45
C LYS A 76 13.31 -15.88 -5.49
N TRP A 77 13.26 -14.85 -6.33
CA TRP A 77 14.32 -14.59 -7.32
C TRP A 77 15.67 -14.30 -6.69
N ILE A 78 15.68 -13.53 -5.60
CA ILE A 78 16.91 -13.26 -4.84
C ILE A 78 17.32 -14.43 -3.92
N LYS A 79 16.63 -15.58 -4.01
CA LYS A 79 16.83 -16.80 -3.20
C LYS A 79 16.75 -16.57 -1.68
N ALA A 80 16.12 -15.48 -1.25
CA ALA A 80 15.91 -15.19 0.17
C ALA A 80 14.84 -16.10 0.80
N VAL A 81 13.95 -16.66 -0.02
CA VAL A 81 12.90 -17.61 0.40
C VAL A 81 12.91 -18.80 -0.54
N GLY A 82 13.44 -19.94 -0.07
CA GLY A 82 13.31 -21.29 -0.65
C GLY A 82 13.75 -21.46 -2.11
N SER A 83 14.86 -22.19 -2.32
CA SER A 83 15.15 -22.84 -3.61
C SER A 83 13.99 -23.72 -4.07
#